data_AF-A0A398AG08-F1
#
_entry.id   AF-A0A398AG08-F1
#
_cell.length_a   1.000
_cell.length_b   1.000
_cell.length_c   1.000
_cell.angle_alpha   90.00
_cell.angle_beta   90.00
_cell.angle_gamma   90.00
#
_symmetry.space_group_name_H-M   'P 1'
#
loop_
_entity.id
_entity.type
_entity.pdbx_description
1 polymer ?
#
loop_
_entity_poly.entity_id
_entity_poly.type
_entity_poly.pdbx_seq_one_letter_code
_entity_poly.pdbx_strand_id
1 'polypeptide(L)'
;MNELERTWETCGIELPCWEETVGSTKYFFKGTIGTGELVFAPIYWFYGHFSVLYYDPVTHKYRVFPIDGVGTDYMYKVRTFLDHVDSPLLI
;
A
#
# COMPACT_ATOMS: atom_id res chain seq x y z
N MET A 1 8.37 -3.26 30.64
CA MET A 1 7.06 -3.57 30.03
C MET A 1 7.25 -4.89 29.30
N ASN A 2 6.71 -5.99 29.85
CA ASN A 2 6.92 -7.33 29.28
C ASN A 2 6.11 -7.46 28.00
N GLU A 3 6.77 -7.71 26.87
CA GLU A 3 6.15 -7.91 25.54
C GLU A 3 5.33 -9.21 25.42
N LEU A 4 5.30 -10.03 26.48
CA LEU A 4 4.74 -11.39 26.49
C LEU A 4 3.22 -11.48 26.71
N GLU A 5 2.54 -10.37 27.03
CA GLU A 5 1.08 -10.34 27.28
C GLU A 5 0.28 -9.65 26.16
N ARG A 6 0.80 -9.57 24.93
CA ARG A 6 -0.01 -9.12 23.79
C ARG A 6 -0.76 -10.28 23.16
N THR A 7 -2.08 -10.25 23.26
CA THR A 7 -2.98 -11.02 22.39
C THR A 7 -2.90 -10.46 20.98
N TRP A 8 -2.42 -11.27 20.06
CA TRP A 8 -2.43 -10.96 18.63
C TRP A 8 -3.79 -11.36 18.06
N GLU A 9 -4.48 -10.42 17.42
CA GLU A 9 -5.72 -10.67 16.71
C GLU A 9 -5.48 -10.54 15.21
N THR A 10 -6.04 -11.47 14.44
CA THR A 10 -6.04 -11.38 12.98
C THR A 10 -7.19 -10.48 12.54
N CYS A 11 -6.88 -9.31 11.98
CA CYS A 11 -7.86 -8.43 11.37
C CYS A 11 -7.89 -8.66 9.85
N GLY A 12 -9.05 -9.03 9.30
CA GLY A 12 -9.29 -9.05 7.86
C GLY A 12 -9.83 -7.70 7.41
N ILE A 13 -9.20 -7.10 6.40
CA ILE A 13 -9.67 -5.85 5.80
C ILE A 13 -10.11 -6.15 4.37
N GLU A 14 -11.39 -5.91 4.10
CA GLU A 14 -11.94 -5.99 2.75
C GLU A 14 -11.68 -4.68 2.01
N LEU A 15 -11.23 -4.81 0.76
CA LEU A 15 -10.93 -3.69 -0.14
C LEU A 15 -12.08 -3.60 -1.16
N PRO A 16 -13.08 -2.73 -0.93
CA PRO A 16 -14.21 -2.61 -1.85
C PRO A 16 -13.74 -2.06 -3.20
N CYS A 17 -14.38 -2.44 -4.31
CA CYS A 17 -14.11 -1.88 -5.64
C CYS A 17 -12.63 -1.95 -6.07
N TRP A 18 -11.89 -2.96 -5.57
CA TRP A 18 -10.44 -3.04 -5.78
C TRP A 18 -10.08 -3.12 -7.27
N GLU A 19 -10.66 -4.07 -8.00
CA GLU A 19 -10.39 -4.27 -9.43
C GLU A 19 -10.76 -3.04 -10.27
N GLU A 20 -11.82 -2.34 -9.88
CA GLU A 20 -12.26 -1.09 -10.52
C GLU A 20 -11.27 0.06 -10.25
N THR A 21 -10.62 0.05 -9.09
CA THR A 21 -9.65 1.08 -8.66
C THR A 21 -8.28 0.87 -9.30
N VAL A 22 -7.77 -0.36 -9.32
CA VAL A 22 -6.38 -0.65 -9.75
C VAL A 22 -6.25 -1.31 -11.11
N GLY A 23 -7.37 -1.70 -11.73
CA GLY A 23 -7.40 -2.44 -12.97
C GLY A 23 -6.65 -3.78 -12.86
N SER A 24 -5.85 -4.10 -13.88
CA SER A 24 -5.06 -5.34 -13.94
C SER A 24 -3.71 -5.25 -13.21
N THR A 25 -3.37 -4.10 -12.63
CA THR A 25 -2.07 -3.89 -11.99
C THR A 25 -2.02 -4.60 -10.64
N LYS A 26 -0.97 -5.38 -10.41
CA LYS A 26 -0.76 -6.07 -9.13
C LYS A 26 -0.09 -5.16 -8.12
N TYR A 27 -0.86 -4.74 -7.12
CA TYR A 27 -0.39 -3.99 -5.97
C TYR A 27 -0.15 -4.92 -4.77
N PHE A 28 0.82 -4.54 -3.93
CA PHE A 28 1.21 -5.30 -2.75
C PHE A 28 1.21 -4.36 -1.54
N PHE A 29 0.70 -4.85 -0.41
CA PHE A 29 0.70 -4.13 0.86
C PHE A 29 2.13 -3.80 1.29
N LYS A 30 2.33 -2.56 1.77
CA LYS A 30 3.63 -2.02 2.20
C LYS A 30 3.67 -1.63 3.67
N GLY A 31 2.52 -1.52 4.31
CA GLY A 31 2.40 -1.08 5.70
C GLY A 31 1.34 0.00 5.87
N THR A 32 1.36 0.62 7.04
CA THR A 32 0.54 1.77 7.41
C THR A 32 1.41 3.02 7.54
N ILE A 33 0.78 4.18 7.39
CA ILE A 33 1.38 5.48 7.72
C ILE A 33 0.69 6.09 8.95
N GLY A 34 1.23 7.16 9.53
CA GLY A 34 0.71 7.78 10.76
C GLY A 34 -0.76 8.23 10.75
N THR A 35 -1.41 8.27 9.58
CA THR A 35 -2.86 8.52 9.44
C THR A 35 -3.72 7.27 9.63
N GLY A 36 -3.12 6.07 9.69
CA GLY A 36 -3.83 4.79 9.67
C GLY A 36 -4.18 4.28 8.27
N GLU A 37 -3.86 5.03 7.21
CA GLU A 37 -4.03 4.58 5.82
C GLU A 37 -3.12 3.38 5.52
N LEU A 38 -3.68 2.37 4.86
CA LEU A 38 -2.95 1.25 4.28
C LEU A 38 -2.27 1.70 2.99
N VAL A 39 -1.00 1.33 2.81
CA VAL A 39 -0.24 1.67 1.61
C VAL A 39 -0.02 0.43 0.75
N PHE A 40 -0.25 0.57 -0.55
CA PHE A 40 0.02 -0.46 -1.54
C PHE A 40 0.84 0.11 -2.70
N ALA A 41 1.76 -0.70 -3.23
CA ALA A 41 2.55 -0.32 -4.39
C ALA A 41 2.79 -1.51 -5.33
N PRO A 42 2.91 -1.28 -6.65
CA PRO A 42 3.18 -2.35 -7.59
C PRO A 42 4.65 -2.79 -7.52
N ILE A 43 4.89 -4.08 -7.81
CA ILE A 43 6.26 -4.63 -7.95
C ILE A 43 6.75 -4.52 -9.39
N TYR A 44 5.82 -4.55 -10.34
CA TYR A 44 6.07 -4.47 -11.76
C TYR A 44 5.50 -3.17 -12.27
N TRP A 45 6.34 -2.41 -12.96
CA TRP A 45 5.90 -1.25 -13.71
C TRP A 45 5.82 -1.65 -15.18
N PHE A 46 4.64 -1.49 -15.77
CA PHE A 46 4.39 -1.65 -17.20
C PHE A 46 4.08 -0.26 -17.73
N TYR A 47 4.88 0.23 -18.69
CA TYR A 47 4.67 1.44 -19.51
C TYR A 47 3.58 2.40 -19.01
N GLY A 48 3.99 3.54 -18.43
CA GLY A 48 3.07 4.60 -18.01
C GLY A 48 3.41 5.19 -16.66
N HIS A 49 2.41 5.65 -15.92
CA HIS A 49 2.62 6.29 -14.62
C HIS A 49 2.77 5.22 -13.51
N PHE A 50 3.87 5.29 -12.75
CA PHE A 50 3.98 4.53 -11.50
C PHE A 50 3.13 5.24 -10.44
N SER A 51 2.35 4.52 -9.66
CA SER A 51 1.56 5.12 -8.58
C SER A 51 1.56 4.25 -7.33
N VAL A 52 1.44 4.94 -6.19
CA VAL A 52 1.22 4.35 -4.88
C VAL A 52 -0.24 4.57 -4.52
N LEU A 53 -0.87 3.54 -3.96
CA LEU A 53 -2.25 3.57 -3.55
C LEU A 53 -2.33 3.65 -2.04
N TYR A 54 -3.14 4.57 -1.54
CA TYR A 54 -3.49 4.69 -0.14
C TYR A 54 -4.95 4.29 0.03
N TYR A 55 -5.27 3.55 1.08
CA TYR A 55 -6.62 3.17 1.44
C TYR A 55 -6.89 3.50 2.90
N ASP A 56 -7.93 4.27 3.14
CA ASP A 56 -8.43 4.57 4.48
C ASP A 56 -9.46 3.51 4.89
N PRO A 57 -9.18 2.63 5.87
CA PRO A 57 -10.10 1.58 6.30
C PRO A 57 -11.32 2.12 7.06
N VAL A 58 -11.30 3.37 7.54
CA VAL A 58 -12.43 4.01 8.23
C VAL A 58 -13.38 4.61 7.21
N THR A 59 -12.87 5.41 6.28
CA THR A 59 -13.70 6.08 5.27
C THR A 59 -13.96 5.25 4.03
N HIS A 60 -13.27 4.11 3.88
CA HIS A 60 -13.33 3.22 2.72
C HIS A 60 -12.96 3.91 1.40
N LYS A 61 -12.07 4.90 1.47
CA LYS A 61 -11.66 5.70 0.31
C LYS A 61 -10.26 5.32 -0.15
N TYR A 62 -10.11 5.27 -1.46
CA TYR A 62 -8.82 5.18 -2.11
C TYR A 62 -8.30 6.55 -2.49
N ARG A 63 -6.98 6.70 -2.40
CA ARG A 63 -6.24 7.82 -2.94
C ARG A 63 -5.06 7.30 -3.74
N VAL A 64 -5.06 7.60 -5.03
CA VAL A 64 -3.96 7.28 -5.94
C VAL A 64 -2.97 8.42 -5.93
N PHE A 65 -1.69 8.12 -5.71
CA PHE A 65 -0.62 9.09 -5.75
C PHE A 65 0.37 8.72 -6.88
N PRO A 66 0.42 9.47 -7.99
CA PRO A 66 1.39 9.23 -9.03
C PRO A 66 2.80 9.59 -8.55
N ILE A 67 3.78 8.76 -8.93
CA ILE A 67 5.21 9.03 -8.76
C ILE A 67 5.80 9.24 -10.15
N ASP A 68 6.20 10.47 -10.42
CA ASP A 68 6.87 10.84 -11.65
C ASP A 68 8.35 10.45 -11.63
N GLY A 69 8.93 10.27 -12.82
CA GLY A 69 10.37 9.99 -12.98
C GLY A 69 10.78 8.52 -12.77
N VAL A 70 9.83 7.61 -12.56
CA VAL A 70 10.10 6.15 -12.46
C VAL A 70 10.25 5.54 -13.86
N GLY A 71 11.35 5.90 -14.55
CA GLY A 71 11.72 5.39 -15.88
C GLY A 71 10.72 5.73 -16.99
N THR A 72 11.17 5.77 -18.25
CA THR A 72 10.28 6.05 -19.40
C THR A 72 10.20 4.90 -20.38
N ASP A 73 11.11 3.92 -20.30
CA ASP A 73 11.20 2.81 -21.25
C ASP A 73 11.39 1.49 -20.50
N TYR A 74 10.67 0.44 -20.88
CA TYR A 74 10.76 -0.96 -20.38
C TYR A 74 10.02 -1.32 -19.07
N MET A 75 9.73 -2.62 -18.95
CA MET A 75 9.30 -3.23 -17.69
C MET A 75 10.47 -3.25 -16.70
N TYR A 76 10.34 -2.48 -15.62
CA TYR A 76 11.27 -2.55 -14.49
C TYR A 76 10.61 -3.18 -13.27
N LYS A 77 11.42 -3.95 -12.52
CA LYS A 77 11.07 -4.37 -11.16
C LYS A 77 11.39 -3.22 -10.23
N VAL A 78 10.36 -2.57 -9.69
CA VAL A 78 10.50 -1.49 -8.72
C VAL A 78 10.18 -2.04 -7.35
N ARG A 79 11.07 -1.83 -6.38
CA ARG A 79 10.77 -2.13 -4.98
C ARG A 79 10.50 -0.83 -4.24
N THR A 80 9.24 -0.64 -3.86
CA THR A 80 8.84 0.46 -2.98
C THR A 80 8.92 0.01 -1.53
N PHE A 81 9.51 0.86 -0.70
CA PHE A 81 9.61 0.72 0.75
C PHE A 81 9.12 2.02 1.40
N LEU A 82 8.49 1.91 2.56
CA LEU A 82 8.17 3.06 3.41
C LEU A 82 9.41 3.37 4.25
N ASP A 83 9.97 4.57 4.09
CA ASP A 83 11.21 5.00 4.79
C ASP A 83 11.01 5.07 6.31
N HIS A 84 9.78 5.35 6.74
CA HIS A 84 9.36 5.27 8.13
C HIS A 84 8.03 4.54 8.20
N VAL A 85 8.05 3.32 8.70
CA VAL A 85 6.85 2.69 9.25
C VAL A 85 6.86 3.06 10.73
N ASP A 86 6.03 4.02 11.15
CA ASP A 86 5.90 4.43 12.55
C ASP A 86 5.63 3.23 13.47
N SER A 87 4.89 2.24 12.95
CA SER A 87 4.65 0.95 13.60
C SER A 87 4.09 -0.06 12.60
N PRO A 88 4.54 -1.34 12.60
CA PRO A 88 3.90 -2.39 11.80
C PRO A 88 2.54 -2.83 12.37
N LEU A 89 2.11 -2.27 13.50
CA LEU A 89 0.84 -2.57 14.14
C LEU A 89 -0.28 -1.81 13.42
N LEU A 90 -1.30 -2.55 12.99
CA LEU A 90 -2.64 -2.00 12.73
C LEU A 90 -3.24 -1.69 14.11
N ILE A 91 -3.36 -0.42 14.47
CA ILE A 91 -3.95 0.04 15.74
C ILE A 91 -5.38 0.51 15.46
#